data_AF-A0A836RFH6-F1
#
_entry.id   AF-A0A836RFH6-F1
#
_cell.length_a   1.000
_cell.length_b   1.000
_cell.length_c   1.000
_cell.angle_alpha   90.00
_cell.angle_beta   90.00
_cell.angle_gamma   90.00
#
_symmetry.space_group_name_H-M   'P 1'
#
loop_
_entity.id
_entity.type
_entity.pdbx_description
1 polymer ?
#
loop_
_entity_poly.entity_id
_entity_poly.type
_entity_poly.pdbx_seq_one_letter_code
_entity_poly.pdbx_strand_id
1 'polypeptide(L)'
;MYNKKERKRLIILFLTPALFFYLLFVIYPMASSFYYFLFKWRGVSANKTFVGFANLNEALHDEVVWRSLGHNFYFVIGLIIIVLSFSLFFAFNIFRPIKWANLYKTVFFFPNVLSLALVAIIWSFVYNPSFGILNSFLRMVGLEGWIRTWLGEKGTVLPSITVAASW
;
A
#
# COMPACT_ATOMS: atom_id res chain seq x y z
N MET A 1 32.46 8.56 -32.53
CA MET A 1 32.98 8.46 -31.15
C MET A 1 32.72 9.79 -30.45
N TYR A 2 31.77 9.88 -29.51
CA TYR A 2 31.48 11.15 -28.81
C TYR A 2 32.70 11.59 -27.99
N ASN A 3 33.09 12.87 -28.11
CA ASN A 3 34.17 13.44 -27.32
C ASN A 3 33.80 13.39 -25.82
N LYS A 4 34.76 13.07 -24.94
CA LYS A 4 34.53 12.92 -23.48
C LYS A 4 33.88 14.16 -22.85
N LYS A 5 34.14 15.35 -23.41
CA LYS A 5 33.55 16.63 -22.99
C LYS A 5 32.06 16.76 -23.40
N GLU A 6 31.72 16.34 -24.62
CA GLU A 6 30.34 16.36 -25.12
C GLU A 6 29.48 15.34 -24.38
N ARG A 7 30.00 14.14 -24.12
CA ARG A 7 29.31 13.13 -23.33
C ARG A 7 28.97 13.63 -21.93
N LYS A 8 29.91 14.29 -21.24
CA LYS A 8 29.66 14.91 -19.93
C LYS A 8 28.59 16.00 -20.00
N ARG A 9 28.63 16.85 -21.03
CA ARG A 9 27.62 17.91 -21.23
C ARG A 9 26.22 17.33 -21.44
N LEU A 10 26.10 16.28 -22.26
CA LEU A 10 24.83 15.58 -22.45
C LEU A 10 24.33 14.94 -21.16
N ILE A 11 25.20 14.24 -20.41
CA ILE A 11 24.83 13.65 -19.11
C ILE A 11 24.31 14.72 -18.16
N ILE A 12 25.03 15.84 -18.01
CA ILE A 12 24.60 16.93 -17.12
C ILE A 12 23.26 17.50 -17.61
N LEU A 13 23.10 17.77 -18.90
CA LEU A 13 21.87 18.35 -19.44
C LEU A 13 20.64 17.45 -19.21
N PHE A 14 20.77 16.13 -19.39
CA PHE A 14 19.67 15.19 -19.19
C PHE A 14 19.44 14.82 -17.71
N LEU A 15 20.50 14.80 -16.90
CA LEU A 15 20.41 14.44 -15.48
C LEU A 15 19.92 15.61 -14.62
N THR A 16 20.30 16.85 -14.96
CA THR A 16 19.97 18.04 -14.16
C THR A 16 18.46 18.21 -13.92
N PRO A 17 17.56 18.15 -14.91
CA PRO A 17 16.13 18.32 -14.66
C PRO A 17 15.56 17.18 -13.80
N ALA A 18 15.95 15.93 -14.04
CA ALA A 18 15.53 14.80 -13.23
C ALA A 18 16.00 14.93 -11.77
N LEU A 19 17.27 15.31 -11.57
CA LEU A 19 17.86 15.52 -10.25
C LEU A 19 17.21 16.72 -9.54
N PHE A 20 16.95 17.81 -10.24
CA PHE A 20 16.27 18.99 -9.69
C PHE A 20 14.90 18.61 -9.13
N PHE A 21 14.07 17.94 -9.92
CA PHE A 21 12.75 17.51 -9.47
C PHE A 21 12.81 16.49 -8.35
N TYR A 22 13.76 15.55 -8.38
CA TYR A 22 13.97 14.61 -7.29
C TYR A 22 14.36 15.31 -5.99
N LEU A 23 15.29 16.27 -6.04
CA LEU A 23 15.70 17.04 -4.87
C LEU A 23 14.53 17.88 -4.32
N LEU A 24 13.76 18.52 -5.20
CA LEU A 24 12.66 19.41 -4.82
C LEU A 24 11.45 18.66 -4.25
N PHE A 25 11.06 17.54 -4.87
CA PHE A 25 9.81 16.84 -4.54
C PHE A 25 10.00 15.59 -3.68
N VAL A 26 11.22 15.08 -3.52
CA VAL A 26 11.51 13.91 -2.66
C VAL A 26 12.42 14.29 -1.50
N ILE A 27 13.62 14.80 -1.80
CA ILE A 27 14.63 15.02 -0.75
C ILE A 27 14.27 16.20 0.16
N TYR A 28 13.83 17.32 -0.40
CA TYR A 28 13.42 18.50 0.37
C TYR A 28 12.28 18.20 1.37
N PRO A 29 11.13 17.60 0.99
CA PRO A 29 10.08 17.29 1.97
C PRO A 29 10.51 16.21 2.97
N MET A 30 11.35 15.25 2.57
CA MET A 30 11.93 14.27 3.50
C MET A 30 12.81 14.93 4.55
N ALA A 31 13.78 15.77 4.14
CA ALA A 31 14.63 16.52 5.04
C ALA A 31 13.84 17.48 5.93
N SER A 32 12.81 18.13 5.38
CA SER A 32 11.90 18.99 6.15
C SER A 32 11.14 18.22 7.22
N SER A 33 10.74 16.98 6.94
CA SER A 33 10.06 16.11 7.92
C SER A 33 11.00 15.77 9.08
N PHE A 34 12.27 15.43 8.80
CA PHE A 34 13.29 15.25 9.84
C PHE A 34 13.56 16.52 10.63
N TYR A 35 13.58 17.68 9.97
CA TYR A 35 13.72 18.96 10.66
C TYR A 35 12.54 19.18 11.60
N TYR A 36 11.30 19.06 11.12
CA TYR A 36 10.09 19.26 11.93
C TYR A 36 9.92 18.25 13.05
N PHE A 37 10.46 17.05 12.90
CA PHE A 37 10.49 16.04 13.96
C PHE A 37 11.20 16.54 15.23
N LEU A 38 12.14 17.48 15.13
CA LEU A 38 12.83 18.07 16.28
C LEU A 38 12.02 19.15 17.00
N PHE A 39 10.85 19.50 16.48
CA PHE A 39 9.99 20.55 17.01
C PHE A 39 8.65 19.98 17.45
N LYS A 40 8.12 20.50 18.55
CA LYS A 40 6.71 20.32 18.90
C LYS A 40 5.92 21.36 18.11
N TRP A 41 5.28 20.89 17.04
CA TRP A 41 4.54 21.72 16.11
C TRP A 41 3.30 21.00 15.57
N ARG A 42 2.15 21.69 15.61
CA ARG A 42 0.87 21.17 15.11
C ARG A 42 0.64 21.39 13.61
N GLY A 43 1.65 21.82 12.86
CA GLY A 43 1.54 22.08 11.41
C GLY A 43 0.85 23.39 11.01
N VAL A 44 0.00 23.96 11.88
CA VAL A 44 -0.82 25.15 11.58
C VAL A 44 -0.42 26.39 12.39
N SER A 45 0.25 26.21 13.53
CA SER A 45 0.67 27.33 14.39
C SER A 45 1.94 28.00 13.86
N ALA A 46 2.03 29.33 13.95
CA ALA A 46 3.28 30.05 13.69
C ALA A 46 4.38 29.71 14.71
N ASN A 47 3.99 29.29 15.92
CA ASN A 47 4.92 28.95 16.99
C ASN A 47 5.33 27.48 16.89
N LYS A 48 6.65 27.25 16.77
CA LYS A 48 7.28 25.93 16.86
C LYS A 48 8.25 25.95 18.02
N THR A 49 8.15 24.96 18.91
CA THR A 49 9.07 24.86 20.04
C THR A 49 10.09 23.76 19.75
N PHE A 50 11.39 24.08 19.80
CA PHE A 50 12.43 23.08 19.61
C PHE A 50 12.47 22.18 20.85
N VAL A 51 12.30 20.87 20.63
CA VAL A 51 12.27 19.86 21.70
C VAL A 51 13.33 18.77 21.48
N GLY A 52 14.19 18.92 20.48
CA GLY A 52 15.21 17.93 20.13
C GLY A 52 14.58 16.56 19.87
N PHE A 53 15.07 15.52 20.54
CA PHE A 53 14.58 14.15 20.38
C PHE A 53 13.41 13.77 21.31
N ALA A 54 12.77 14.72 22.00
CA ALA A 54 11.67 14.41 22.91
C ALA A 54 10.50 13.70 22.21
N ASN A 55 10.18 14.08 20.97
CA ASN A 55 9.16 13.42 20.16
C ASN A 55 9.51 11.96 19.86
N LEU A 56 10.81 11.64 19.70
CA LEU A 56 11.28 10.26 19.54
C LEU A 56 11.01 9.45 20.80
N ASN A 57 11.39 10.00 21.96
CA ASN A 57 11.21 9.34 23.23
C ASN A 57 9.73 9.10 23.54
N GLU A 58 8.88 10.08 23.26
CA GLU A 58 7.42 9.94 23.38
C GLU A 58 6.89 8.82 22.48
N ALA A 59 7.25 8.82 21.19
CA ALA A 59 6.81 7.80 20.24
C ALA A 59 7.31 6.39 20.60
N LEU A 60 8.52 6.25 21.16
CA LEU A 60 9.08 4.97 21.57
C LEU A 60 8.39 4.38 22.80
N HIS A 61 7.71 5.19 23.62
CA HIS A 61 6.95 4.72 24.79
C HIS A 61 5.43 4.70 24.55
N ASP A 62 4.96 5.10 23.37
CA ASP A 62 3.56 5.11 23.02
C ASP A 62 3.11 3.74 22.49
N GLU A 63 2.24 3.06 23.24
CA GLU A 63 1.65 1.77 22.84
C GLU A 63 0.88 1.85 21.52
N VAL A 64 0.27 3.00 21.21
CA VAL A 64 -0.48 3.20 19.96
C VAL A 64 0.46 3.19 18.76
N VAL A 65 1.66 3.76 18.90
CA VAL A 65 2.70 3.71 17.86
C VAL A 65 3.11 2.27 17.60
N TRP A 66 3.47 1.51 18.65
CA TRP A 66 3.88 0.11 18.50
C TRP A 66 2.76 -0.78 17.95
N ARG A 67 1.52 -0.58 18.39
CA ARG A 67 0.35 -1.30 17.86
C ARG A 67 0.13 -0.98 16.38
N SER A 68 0.26 0.29 16.00
CA SER A 68 0.10 0.72 14.60
C SER A 68 1.21 0.17 13.70
N LEU A 69 2.46 0.12 14.19
CA LEU A 69 3.58 -0.53 13.50
C LEU A 69 3.33 -2.02 13.33
N GLY A 70 2.83 -2.71 14.36
CA GLY A 70 2.46 -4.13 14.28
C GLY A 70 1.36 -4.39 13.26
N HIS A 71 0.31 -3.55 13.22
CA HIS A 71 -0.74 -3.65 12.21
C HIS A 71 -0.22 -3.39 10.79
N ASN A 72 0.67 -2.40 10.61
CA ASN A 72 1.29 -2.13 9.32
C ASN A 72 2.16 -3.30 8.86
N PHE A 73 2.95 -3.88 9.76
CA PHE A 73 3.78 -5.04 9.47
C PHE A 73 2.94 -6.27 9.09
N TYR A 74 1.88 -6.56 9.84
CA TYR A 74 0.90 -7.60 9.49
C TYR A 74 0.32 -7.36 8.08
N PHE A 75 -0.11 -6.13 7.81
CA PHE A 75 -0.69 -5.76 6.53
C PHE A 75 0.30 -5.96 5.36
N VAL A 76 1.53 -5.46 5.48
CA VAL A 76 2.56 -5.56 4.44
C VAL A 76 2.98 -7.00 4.21
N ILE A 77 3.22 -7.78 5.28
CA ILE A 77 3.57 -9.20 5.13
C ILE A 77 2.44 -9.98 4.49
N GLY A 78 1.20 -9.77 4.95
CA GLY A 78 0.04 -10.43 4.38
C GLY A 78 -0.10 -10.12 2.88
N LEU A 79 0.08 -8.85 2.49
CA LEU A 79 0.06 -8.43 1.10
C LEU A 79 1.17 -9.13 0.29
N ILE A 80 2.41 -9.11 0.78
CA ILE A 80 3.56 -9.77 0.12
C ILE A 80 3.29 -11.26 -0.07
N ILE A 81 2.85 -11.96 0.98
CA ILE A 81 2.58 -13.40 0.93
C ILE A 81 1.50 -13.68 -0.11
N ILE A 82 0.34 -13.02 -0.02
CA ILE A 82 -0.80 -13.26 -0.91
C ILE A 82 -0.38 -12.97 -2.36
N VAL A 83 0.15 -11.77 -2.63
CA VAL A 83 0.49 -11.35 -3.99
C VAL A 83 1.57 -12.24 -4.59
N LEU A 84 2.64 -12.57 -3.84
CA LEU A 84 3.71 -13.44 -4.35
C LEU A 84 3.21 -14.87 -4.57
N SER A 85 2.47 -15.44 -3.61
CA SER A 85 1.94 -16.80 -3.73
C SER A 85 1.03 -16.93 -4.95
N PHE A 86 0.07 -16.01 -5.12
CA PHE A 86 -0.80 -16.02 -6.29
C PHE A 86 -0.01 -15.74 -7.58
N SER A 87 0.83 -14.70 -7.62
CA SER A 87 1.60 -14.35 -8.83
C SER A 87 2.49 -15.50 -9.30
N LEU A 88 3.19 -16.19 -8.39
CA LEU A 88 4.00 -17.36 -8.74
C LEU A 88 3.15 -18.55 -9.20
N PHE A 89 2.03 -18.81 -8.51
CA PHE A 89 1.09 -19.86 -8.91
C PHE A 89 0.55 -19.61 -10.31
N PHE A 90 0.06 -18.40 -10.60
CA PHE A 90 -0.46 -18.01 -11.91
C PHE A 90 0.64 -18.02 -12.98
N ALA A 91 1.83 -17.50 -12.68
CA ALA A 91 2.97 -17.49 -13.59
C ALA A 91 3.38 -18.91 -14.01
N PHE A 92 3.52 -19.84 -13.07
CA PHE A 92 3.87 -21.22 -13.35
C PHE A 92 2.87 -21.91 -14.28
N ASN A 93 1.57 -21.67 -14.08
CA ASN A 93 0.53 -22.26 -14.92
C ASN A 93 0.54 -21.69 -16.34
N ILE A 94 0.76 -20.38 -16.51
CA ILE A 94 0.82 -19.70 -17.82
C ILE A 94 1.93 -20.22 -18.74
N PHE A 95 3.04 -20.73 -18.19
CA PHE A 95 4.15 -21.25 -19.00
C PHE A 95 3.82 -22.55 -19.76
N ARG A 96 2.70 -23.21 -19.43
CA ARG A 96 2.22 -24.38 -20.18
C ARG A 96 1.41 -23.93 -21.40
N PRO A 97 1.35 -24.72 -22.48
CA PRO A 97 0.46 -24.43 -23.61
C PRO A 97 -1.01 -24.58 -23.19
N ILE A 98 -1.59 -23.50 -22.65
CA ILE A 98 -3.00 -23.43 -22.27
C ILE A 98 -3.81 -22.94 -23.47
N LYS A 99 -4.84 -23.70 -23.87
CA LYS A 99 -5.76 -23.38 -24.98
C LYS A 99 -6.40 -21.99 -24.90
N TRP A 100 -6.55 -21.45 -23.68
CA TRP A 100 -7.16 -20.16 -23.37
C TRP A 100 -6.22 -19.19 -22.62
N ALA A 101 -4.91 -19.28 -22.87
CA ALA A 101 -3.89 -18.49 -22.16
C ALA A 101 -4.19 -16.97 -22.14
N ASN A 102 -4.76 -16.41 -23.21
CA ASN A 102 -5.09 -14.98 -23.26
C ASN A 102 -6.25 -14.60 -22.35
N LEU A 103 -7.32 -15.41 -22.30
CA LEU A 103 -8.44 -15.19 -21.38
C LEU A 103 -7.97 -15.24 -19.92
N TYR A 104 -7.12 -16.22 -19.60
CA TYR A 104 -6.54 -16.39 -18.27
C TYR A 104 -5.73 -15.16 -17.83
N LYS A 105 -4.86 -14.64 -18.72
CA LYS A 105 -4.12 -13.40 -18.48
C LYS A 105 -5.07 -12.22 -18.26
N THR A 106 -6.08 -12.04 -19.12
CA THR A 106 -7.02 -10.91 -18.99
C THR A 106 -7.73 -10.91 -17.64
N VAL A 107 -8.27 -12.05 -17.20
CA VAL A 107 -8.97 -12.13 -15.90
C VAL A 107 -8.03 -11.86 -14.74
N PHE A 108 -6.81 -12.39 -14.78
CA PHE A 108 -5.82 -12.18 -13.73
C PHE A 108 -5.31 -10.73 -13.66
N PHE A 109 -5.08 -10.09 -14.80
CA PHE A 109 -4.60 -8.71 -14.85
C PHE A 109 -5.72 -7.67 -14.76
N PHE A 110 -6.99 -8.06 -14.89
CA PHE A 110 -8.14 -7.14 -14.85
C PHE A 110 -8.17 -6.23 -13.61
N PRO A 111 -7.95 -6.73 -12.37
CA PRO A 111 -7.98 -5.88 -11.17
C PRO A 111 -6.90 -4.80 -11.17
N ASN A 112 -5.73 -5.10 -11.75
CA ASN A 112 -4.59 -4.17 -11.80
C ASN A 112 -4.85 -2.93 -12.68
N VAL A 113 -5.89 -2.96 -13.51
CA VAL A 113 -6.30 -1.82 -14.34
C VAL A 113 -7.22 -0.87 -13.55
N LEU A 114 -7.82 -1.35 -12.45
CA LEU A 114 -8.71 -0.57 -11.61
C LEU A 114 -7.90 0.33 -10.66
N SER A 115 -8.43 1.51 -10.36
CA SER A 115 -7.81 2.36 -9.34
C SER A 115 -8.02 1.77 -7.95
N LEU A 116 -7.07 2.02 -7.04
CA LEU A 116 -7.18 1.58 -5.65
C LEU A 116 -8.48 2.06 -4.97
N ALA A 117 -8.94 3.28 -5.30
CA ALA A 117 -10.19 3.81 -4.78
C ALA A 117 -11.41 3.00 -5.25
N LEU A 118 -11.43 2.59 -6.53
CA LEU A 118 -12.50 1.77 -7.07
C LEU A 118 -12.49 0.36 -6.47
N VAL A 119 -11.31 -0.23 -6.31
CA VAL A 119 -11.11 -1.49 -5.61
C VAL A 119 -11.70 -1.44 -4.20
N ALA A 120 -11.41 -0.39 -3.44
CA ALA A 120 -11.96 -0.20 -2.10
C ALA A 120 -13.50 -0.12 -2.10
N ILE A 121 -14.11 0.59 -3.07
CA ILE A 121 -15.56 0.67 -3.23
C ILE A 121 -16.16 -0.72 -3.52
N ILE A 122 -15.60 -1.46 -4.48
CA ILE A 122 -16.05 -2.82 -4.81
C ILE A 122 -16.01 -3.71 -3.56
N TRP A 123 -14.88 -3.73 -2.84
CA TRP A 123 -14.74 -4.55 -1.64
C TRP A 123 -15.65 -4.10 -0.49
N SER A 124 -15.96 -2.81 -0.38
CA SER A 124 -16.96 -2.33 0.59
C SER A 124 -18.36 -2.88 0.31
N PHE A 125 -18.73 -3.08 -0.96
CA PHE A 125 -19.97 -3.75 -1.34
C PHE A 125 -19.88 -5.25 -1.09
N VAL A 126 -18.75 -5.90 -1.40
CA VAL A 126 -18.53 -7.33 -1.12
C VAL A 126 -18.68 -7.64 0.36
N TYR A 127 -18.10 -6.79 1.21
CA TYR A 127 -18.10 -6.91 2.67
C TYR A 127 -19.33 -6.32 3.36
N ASN A 128 -20.31 -5.80 2.61
CA ASN A 128 -21.50 -5.20 3.21
C ASN A 128 -22.26 -6.24 4.06
N PRO A 129 -22.58 -5.95 5.33
CA PRO A 129 -23.20 -6.92 6.21
C PRO A 129 -24.62 -7.32 5.79
N SER A 130 -25.36 -6.39 5.17
CA SER A 130 -26.77 -6.56 4.81
C SER A 130 -26.93 -7.29 3.48
N PHE A 131 -26.28 -6.79 2.42
CA PHE A 131 -26.46 -7.24 1.04
C PHE A 131 -25.17 -7.72 0.35
N GLY A 132 -24.06 -7.81 1.09
CA GLY A 132 -22.78 -8.17 0.52
C GLY A 132 -22.75 -9.60 -0.03
N ILE A 133 -22.01 -9.77 -1.12
CA ILE A 133 -21.86 -11.06 -1.80
C ILE A 133 -21.21 -12.09 -0.86
N LEU A 134 -20.24 -11.69 -0.02
CA LEU A 134 -19.55 -12.62 0.86
C LEU A 134 -20.50 -13.25 1.89
N ASN A 135 -21.29 -12.43 2.60
CA ASN A 135 -22.23 -12.93 3.59
C ASN A 135 -23.38 -13.72 2.94
N SER A 136 -23.84 -13.30 1.77
CA SER A 136 -24.87 -14.02 1.01
C SER A 136 -24.37 -15.39 0.55
N PHE A 137 -23.11 -15.48 0.11
CA PHE A 137 -22.47 -16.74 -0.22
C PHE A 137 -22.34 -17.65 1.00
N LEU A 138 -21.90 -17.12 2.16
CA LEU A 138 -21.79 -17.89 3.41
C LEU A 138 -23.15 -18.46 3.86
N ARG A 139 -24.24 -17.70 3.72
CA ARG A 139 -25.62 -18.20 3.95
C ARG A 139 -25.96 -19.35 3.02
N MET A 140 -25.69 -19.19 1.73
CA MET A 140 -26.03 -20.19 0.72
C MET A 140 -25.36 -21.55 0.96
N VAL A 141 -24.12 -21.54 1.47
CA VAL A 141 -23.36 -22.77 1.77
C VAL A 141 -23.56 -23.28 3.20
N GLY A 142 -24.47 -22.69 3.98
CA GLY A 142 -24.80 -23.11 5.35
C GLY A 142 -23.79 -22.69 6.43
N LEU A 143 -22.91 -21.72 6.14
CA LEU A 143 -21.89 -21.20 7.06
C LEU A 143 -22.35 -19.93 7.78
N GLU A 144 -23.59 -19.91 8.27
CA GLU A 144 -24.18 -18.71 8.88
C GLU A 144 -23.44 -18.21 10.12
N GLY A 145 -22.80 -19.13 10.89
CA GLY A 145 -21.98 -18.76 12.05
C GLY A 145 -20.68 -18.00 11.71
N TRP A 146 -20.31 -17.93 10.43
CA TRP A 146 -19.14 -17.21 9.93
C TRP A 146 -19.48 -15.82 9.37
N ILE A 147 -20.77 -15.47 9.36
CA ILE A 147 -21.22 -14.14 8.94
C ILE A 147 -20.74 -13.12 9.96
N ARG A 148 -20.05 -12.10 9.47
CA ARG A 148 -19.45 -11.03 10.28
C ARG A 148 -19.72 -9.68 9.66
N THR A 149 -19.54 -8.63 10.48
CA THR A 149 -19.35 -7.28 9.97
C THR A 149 -17.86 -7.08 9.69
N TRP A 150 -17.39 -7.58 8.55
CA TRP A 150 -15.97 -7.72 8.19
C TRP A 150 -15.11 -6.49 8.45
N LEU A 151 -15.61 -5.30 8.10
CA LEU A 151 -14.91 -4.03 8.30
C LEU A 151 -15.18 -3.35 9.66
N GLY A 152 -16.14 -3.88 10.44
CA GLY A 152 -16.56 -3.31 11.72
C GLY A 152 -16.03 -4.05 12.95
N GLU A 153 -15.58 -5.30 12.79
CA GLU A 153 -15.07 -6.12 13.89
C GLU A 153 -13.53 -6.08 13.96
N LYS A 154 -12.98 -5.89 15.17
CA LYS A 154 -11.53 -5.79 15.40
C LYS A 154 -10.73 -6.98 14.88
N GLY A 155 -11.32 -8.19 14.93
CA GLY A 155 -10.64 -9.42 14.51
C GLY A 155 -10.59 -9.63 13.00
N THR A 156 -11.54 -9.07 12.25
CA THR A 156 -11.67 -9.31 10.80
C THR A 156 -11.20 -8.13 9.96
N VAL A 157 -11.20 -6.90 10.53
CA VAL A 157 -10.91 -5.69 9.75
C VAL A 157 -9.55 -5.73 9.08
N LEU A 158 -8.49 -6.13 9.78
CA LEU A 158 -7.13 -6.22 9.21
C LEU A 158 -7.03 -7.28 8.09
N PRO A 159 -7.43 -8.55 8.31
CA PRO A 159 -7.49 -9.52 7.22
C PRO A 159 -8.31 -9.06 6.01
N SER A 160 -9.48 -8.44 6.24
CA SER A 160 -10.37 -7.99 5.17
C SER A 160 -9.76 -6.89 4.31
N ILE A 161 -9.10 -5.89 4.93
CA ILE A 161 -8.41 -4.85 4.17
C ILE A 161 -7.17 -5.40 3.44
N THR A 162 -6.46 -6.37 4.03
CA THR A 162 -5.30 -7.01 3.39
C THR A 162 -5.72 -7.78 2.14
N VAL A 163 -6.80 -8.56 2.22
CA VAL A 163 -7.35 -9.28 1.05
C VAL A 163 -7.79 -8.30 -0.03
N ALA A 164 -8.51 -7.24 0.34
CA ALA A 164 -8.96 -6.23 -0.62
C ALA A 164 -7.81 -5.50 -1.30
N ALA A 165 -6.74 -5.19 -0.56
CA ALA A 165 -5.55 -4.52 -1.07
C ALA A 165 -4.64 -5.44 -1.92
N SER A 166 -4.77 -6.76 -1.77
CA SER A 166 -4.00 -7.75 -2.54
C SER A 166 -4.61 -8.14 -3.89
N TRP A 167 -5.82 -7.65 -4.18
CA TRP A 167 -6.57 -7.94 -5.40
C TRP A 167 -5.99 -7.19 -6.61
#